data_AF-A0A218KNQ1-F1
#
_entry.id   AF-A0A218KNQ1-F1
#
_cell.length_a   1.000
_cell.length_b   1.000
_cell.length_c   1.000
_cell.angle_alpha   90.00
_cell.angle_beta   90.00
_cell.angle_gamma   90.00
#
_symmetry.space_group_name_H-M   'P 1'
#
loop_
_entity.id
_entity.type
_entity.pdbx_description
1 polymer ?
#
loop_
_entity_poly.entity_id
_entity_poly.type
_entity_poly.pdbx_seq_one_letter_code
_entity_poly.pdbx_strand_id
1 'polypeptide(L)'
;MSFEHIIIYGIALLVVLKIFFFFRKIYKNRIRKVVFPKKVLKEEWEENQKDNERYKEKKQKELIKRQETLRESQKNDDIQVYHEDLEIVDIAKPVGKWTQMVMLGGGLMKRLAQLINREGGQKGYWELFVKAQASTQGKYKGKGR
;
A
#
# COMPACT_ATOMS: atom_id res chain seq x y z
N MET A 1 19.14 2.08 -62.55
CA MET A 1 18.87 2.35 -61.12
C MET A 1 20.01 1.75 -60.32
N SER A 2 20.71 2.56 -59.53
CA SER A 2 21.82 2.07 -58.70
C SER A 2 21.30 1.20 -57.56
N PHE A 3 22.06 0.15 -57.20
CA PHE A 3 21.72 -0.85 -56.18
C PHE A 3 21.27 -0.22 -54.84
N GLU A 4 21.82 0.94 -54.50
CA GLU A 4 21.48 1.74 -53.32
C GLU A 4 19.99 2.13 -53.26
N HIS A 5 19.40 2.47 -54.41
CA HIS A 5 17.99 2.87 -54.46
C HIS A 5 17.07 1.68 -54.14
N ILE A 6 17.43 0.48 -54.62
CA ILE A 6 16.67 -0.75 -54.35
C ILE A 6 16.66 -1.06 -52.85
N ILE A 7 17.80 -0.89 -52.17
CA ILE A 7 17.93 -1.10 -50.72
C ILE A 7 17.07 -0.09 -49.94
N ILE A 8 17.13 1.19 -50.33
CA ILE A 8 16.35 2.26 -49.67
C ILE A 8 14.84 2.02 -49.85
N TYR A 9 14.39 1.67 -51.05
CA TYR A 9 12.97 1.37 -51.30
C TYR A 9 12.52 0.10 -50.55
N GLY A 10 13.37 -0.91 -50.41
CA GLY A 10 13.08 -2.11 -49.62
C GLY A 10 12.86 -1.79 -48.14
N ILE A 11 13.70 -0.95 -47.55
CA ILE A 11 13.56 -0.53 -46.15
C ILE A 11 12.29 0.31 -45.97
N ALA A 12 12.03 1.25 -46.87
CA ALA A 12 10.82 2.08 -46.84
C ALA A 12 9.54 1.23 -46.91
N LEU A 13 9.52 0.21 -47.77
CA LEU A 13 8.38 -0.71 -47.89
C LEU A 13 8.13 -1.49 -46.58
N LEU A 14 9.19 -1.98 -45.93
CA LEU A 14 9.06 -2.70 -44.66
C LEU A 14 8.53 -1.82 -43.54
N VAL A 15 8.94 -0.55 -43.48
CA VAL A 15 8.42 0.42 -42.52
C VAL A 15 6.93 0.67 -42.75
N VAL A 16 6.53 0.89 -44.01
CA VAL A 16 5.11 1.08 -44.37
C VAL A 16 4.28 -0.15 -44.03
N LEU A 17 4.79 -1.35 -44.30
CA LEU A 17 4.11 -2.60 -43.94
C LEU A 17 3.94 -2.72 -42.42
N LYS A 18 4.97 -2.45 -41.61
CA LYS A 18 4.85 -2.48 -40.15
C LYS A 18 3.79 -1.50 -39.64
N ILE A 19 3.78 -0.29 -40.19
CA ILE A 19 2.79 0.74 -39.85
C ILE A 19 1.38 0.27 -40.23
N PHE A 20 1.20 -0.30 -41.42
CA PHE A 20 -0.08 -0.84 -41.89
C PHE A 20 -0.60 -1.97 -40.99
N PHE A 21 0.25 -2.93 -40.63
CA PHE A 21 -0.12 -4.00 -39.70
C PHE A 21 -0.46 -3.49 -38.30
N PHE A 22 0.25 -2.46 -37.82
CA PHE A 22 -0.04 -1.83 -36.53
C PHE A 22 -1.43 -1.18 -36.51
N PHE A 23 -1.75 -0.39 -37.54
CA PHE A 23 -3.09 0.19 -37.69
C PHE A 23 -4.15 -0.89 -37.83
N ARG A 24 -3.93 -1.93 -38.64
CA ARG A 24 -4.87 -3.05 -38.80
C ARG A 24 -5.20 -3.74 -37.47
N LYS A 25 -4.22 -3.90 -36.58
CA LYS A 25 -4.42 -4.47 -35.22
C LYS A 25 -5.32 -3.57 -34.37
N ILE A 26 -5.09 -2.26 -34.39
CA ILE A 26 -5.91 -1.28 -33.65
C ILE A 26 -7.34 -1.24 -34.20
N TYR A 27 -7.51 -1.17 -35.52
CA TYR A 27 -8.82 -1.17 -36.17
C TYR A 27 -9.58 -2.46 -35.87
N LYS A 28 -8.94 -3.63 -35.94
CA LYS A 28 -9.57 -4.92 -35.61
C LYS A 28 -10.08 -4.96 -34.17
N ASN A 29 -9.32 -4.42 -33.21
CA ASN A 29 -9.74 -4.37 -31.81
C ASN A 29 -10.90 -3.40 -31.58
N ARG A 30 -10.91 -2.23 -32.22
CA ARG A 30 -12.03 -1.29 -32.13
C ARG A 30 -13.29 -1.83 -32.80
N ILE A 31 -13.16 -2.42 -33.99
CA ILE A 31 -14.28 -3.02 -34.72
C ILE A 31 -14.84 -4.22 -33.94
N ARG A 32 -14.00 -5.07 -33.34
CA ARG A 32 -14.47 -6.18 -32.50
C ARG A 32 -15.31 -5.70 -31.31
N LYS A 33 -14.94 -4.58 -30.68
CA LYS A 33 -15.73 -3.95 -29.61
C LYS A 33 -17.08 -3.42 -30.10
N VAL A 34 -17.13 -2.84 -31.30
CA VAL A 34 -18.35 -2.25 -31.88
C VAL A 34 -19.29 -3.30 -32.48
N VAL A 35 -18.76 -4.32 -33.17
CA VAL A 35 -19.53 -5.35 -33.89
C VAL A 35 -19.93 -6.50 -32.96
N PHE A 36 -19.11 -6.84 -31.95
CA PHE A 36 -19.41 -7.91 -30.99
C PHE A 36 -19.35 -7.43 -29.54
N PRO A 37 -20.14 -6.40 -29.16
CA PRO A 37 -20.11 -5.84 -27.82
C PRO A 37 -20.44 -6.89 -26.75
N LYS A 38 -21.37 -7.81 -27.06
CA LYS A 38 -21.83 -8.86 -26.12
C LYS A 38 -20.74 -9.87 -25.75
N LYS A 39 -19.79 -10.16 -26.65
CA LYS A 39 -18.67 -11.09 -26.37
C LYS A 39 -17.58 -10.41 -25.56
N VAL A 40 -17.23 -9.17 -25.89
CA VAL A 40 -16.23 -8.39 -25.14
C VAL A 40 -16.72 -8.09 -23.72
N LEU A 41 -17.99 -7.70 -23.57
CA LEU A 41 -18.58 -7.42 -22.26
C LEU A 41 -18.54 -8.65 -21.34
N LYS A 42 -18.77 -9.85 -21.90
CA LYS A 42 -18.73 -11.10 -21.14
C LYS A 42 -17.30 -11.47 -20.71
N GLU A 43 -16.32 -11.36 -21.62
CA GLU A 43 -14.90 -11.57 -21.30
C GLU A 43 -14.42 -10.58 -20.22
N GLU A 44 -14.78 -9.30 -20.34
CA GLU A 44 -14.43 -8.25 -19.37
C GLU A 44 -15.11 -8.45 -18.01
N TRP A 45 -16.35 -8.96 -17.98
CA TRP A 45 -17.06 -9.29 -16.74
C TRP A 45 -16.43 -10.50 -16.02
N GLU A 46 -16.04 -11.54 -16.77
CA GLU A 46 -15.35 -12.72 -16.23
C GLU A 46 -13.95 -12.38 -15.70
N GLU A 47 -13.22 -11.47 -16.35
CA GLU A 47 -11.91 -10.99 -15.90
C GLU A 47 -12.02 -10.17 -14.61
N ASN A 48 -12.97 -9.23 -14.55
CA ASN A 48 -13.27 -8.46 -13.34
C ASN A 48 -13.68 -9.35 -12.16
N GLN A 49 -14.41 -10.44 -12.41
CA GLN A 49 -14.82 -11.37 -11.36
C GLN A 49 -13.59 -12.10 -10.75
N LYS A 50 -12.68 -12.58 -11.59
CA LYS A 50 -11.42 -13.22 -11.15
C LYS A 50 -10.52 -12.26 -10.37
N ASP A 51 -10.44 -11.00 -10.79
CA ASP A 51 -9.64 -9.99 -10.08
C ASP A 51 -10.23 -9.63 -8.72
N ASN A 52 -11.56 -9.57 -8.62
CA ASN A 52 -12.26 -9.37 -7.36
C ASN A 52 -12.04 -10.54 -6.39
N GLU A 53 -12.05 -11.78 -6.89
CA GLU A 53 -11.73 -12.97 -6.10
C GLU A 53 -10.29 -12.94 -5.57
N ARG A 54 -9.30 -12.64 -6.43
CA ARG A 54 -7.91 -12.46 -6.00
C ARG A 54 -7.74 -11.36 -4.96
N TYR A 55 -8.46 -10.24 -5.12
CA TYR A 55 -8.43 -9.14 -4.17
C TYR A 55 -8.95 -9.57 -2.78
N LYS A 56 -10.08 -10.29 -2.75
CA LYS A 56 -10.65 -10.83 -1.52
C LYS A 56 -9.69 -11.81 -0.83
N GLU A 57 -9.07 -12.70 -1.60
CA GLU A 57 -8.09 -13.67 -1.07
C GLU A 57 -6.86 -12.97 -0.48
N LYS A 58 -6.33 -11.95 -1.16
CA LYS A 58 -5.20 -11.15 -0.67
C LYS A 58 -5.56 -10.43 0.63
N LYS A 59 -6.75 -9.85 0.71
CA LYS A 59 -7.26 -9.17 1.92
C LYS A 59 -7.41 -10.14 3.09
N GLN A 60 -7.87 -11.37 2.85
CA GLN A 60 -7.94 -12.40 3.89
C GLN A 60 -6.55 -12.82 4.38
N LYS A 61 -5.58 -13.03 3.47
CA LYS A 61 -4.20 -13.36 3.84
C LYS A 61 -3.55 -12.24 4.69
N GLU A 62 -3.81 -10.98 4.37
CA GLU A 62 -3.33 -9.85 5.18
C GLU A 62 -3.94 -9.82 6.59
N LEU A 63 -5.23 -10.16 6.72
CA LEU A 63 -5.89 -10.26 8.03
C LEU A 63 -5.32 -11.41 8.88
N ILE A 64 -5.10 -12.58 8.29
CA ILE A 64 -4.49 -13.72 8.97
C ILE A 64 -3.07 -13.38 9.43
N LYS A 65 -2.25 -12.78 8.56
CA LYS A 65 -0.88 -12.34 8.89
C LYS A 65 -0.86 -11.30 10.01
N ARG A 66 -1.84 -10.38 10.02
CA ARG A 66 -2.01 -9.41 11.12
C ARG A 66 -2.37 -10.11 12.43
N GLN A 67 -3.20 -11.14 12.38
CA GLN A 67 -3.58 -11.90 13.57
C GLN A 67 -2.42 -12.78 14.09
N GLU A 68 -1.62 -13.37 13.21
CA GLU A 68 -0.42 -14.12 13.55
C GLU A 68 0.64 -13.22 14.20
N THR A 69 0.89 -12.04 13.64
CA THR A 69 1.82 -11.06 14.25
C THR A 69 1.35 -10.57 15.62
N LEU A 70 0.04 -10.45 15.85
CA LEU A 70 -0.50 -10.16 17.19
C LEU A 70 -0.34 -11.33 18.17
N ARG A 71 -0.46 -12.58 17.70
CA ARG A 71 -0.21 -13.78 18.52
C ARG A 71 1.28 -13.94 18.83
N GLU A 72 2.16 -13.64 17.88
CA GLU A 72 3.61 -13.62 18.11
C GLU A 72 4.03 -12.50 19.06
N SER A 73 3.40 -11.31 19.00
CA SER A 73 3.66 -10.28 20.01
C SER A 73 3.21 -10.74 21.40
N GLN A 74 2.03 -11.36 21.52
CA GLN A 74 1.54 -11.90 22.81
C GLN A 74 2.42 -13.04 23.36
N LYS A 75 3.00 -13.90 22.51
CA LYS A 75 3.94 -14.94 22.96
C LYS A 75 5.30 -14.39 23.41
N ASN A 76 5.68 -13.20 22.96
CA ASN A 76 6.90 -12.52 23.37
C ASN A 76 6.67 -11.58 24.58
N ASP A 77 5.44 -11.43 25.06
CA ASP A 77 5.06 -10.61 26.22
C ASP A 77 5.21 -11.35 27.57
N ASP A 78 6.05 -12.39 27.63
CA ASP A 78 6.68 -12.82 28.91
C ASP A 78 7.68 -11.77 29.45
N ILE A 79 7.82 -10.64 28.75
CA ILE A 79 8.61 -9.48 29.16
C ILE A 79 7.75 -8.58 30.06
N GLN A 80 7.94 -8.75 31.37
CA GLN A 80 7.67 -7.79 32.45
C GLN A 80 6.60 -6.74 32.13
N VAL A 81 5.34 -7.17 32.27
CA VAL A 81 4.20 -6.28 32.43
C VAL A 81 4.52 -5.32 33.58
N TYR A 82 4.42 -4.02 33.30
CA TYR A 82 4.39 -3.00 34.32
C TYR A 82 3.31 -3.33 35.35
N HIS A 83 3.71 -3.79 36.53
CA HIS A 83 2.86 -3.87 37.71
C HIS A 83 2.81 -2.50 38.40
N GLU A 84 2.29 -1.50 37.70
CA GLU A 84 1.61 -0.42 38.41
C GLU A 84 0.16 -0.89 38.54
N ASP A 85 -0.38 -0.88 39.76
CA ASP A 85 -1.80 -1.16 40.05
C ASP A 85 -2.69 -0.06 39.43
N LEU A 86 -2.69 0.02 38.11
CA LEU A 86 -3.45 0.96 37.31
C LEU A 86 -4.81 0.32 37.03
N GLU A 87 -5.76 0.55 37.93
CA GLU A 87 -7.16 0.35 37.61
C GLU A 87 -7.52 1.31 36.47
N ILE A 88 -7.71 0.79 35.26
CA ILE A 88 -8.15 1.59 34.11
C ILE A 88 -9.63 1.94 34.37
N VAL A 89 -9.86 3.09 35.01
CA VAL A 89 -11.20 3.57 35.37
C VAL A 89 -12.05 3.87 34.13
N ASP A 90 -11.46 4.42 33.07
CA ASP A 90 -12.16 4.71 31.81
C ASP A 90 -11.20 4.94 30.63
N ILE A 91 -11.65 4.65 29.40
CA ILE A 91 -10.92 4.94 28.16
C ILE A 91 -11.56 6.17 27.51
N ALA A 92 -10.97 7.34 27.75
CA ALA A 92 -11.45 8.58 27.18
C ALA A 92 -11.34 8.58 25.63
N LYS A 93 -12.45 8.90 24.96
CA LYS A 93 -12.42 9.13 23.51
C LYS A 93 -11.61 10.39 23.21
N PRO A 94 -10.74 10.39 22.17
CA PRO A 94 -10.00 11.58 21.79
C PRO A 94 -10.97 12.69 21.36
N VAL A 95 -11.02 13.77 22.14
CA VAL A 95 -11.81 14.96 21.83
C VAL A 95 -10.95 15.95 21.06
N GLY A 96 -11.41 16.32 19.86
CA GLY A 96 -10.74 17.31 19.00
C GLY A 96 -9.83 16.71 17.92
N LYS A 97 -9.70 17.44 16.80
CA LYS A 97 -8.97 16.97 15.60
C LYS A 97 -7.49 16.68 15.87
N TRP A 98 -6.84 17.46 16.72
CA TRP A 98 -5.42 17.29 17.06
C TRP A 98 -5.18 16.06 17.93
N THR A 99 -6.02 15.88 18.97
CA THR A 99 -6.00 14.70 19.84
C THR A 99 -6.25 13.42 19.05
N GLN A 100 -7.21 13.44 18.12
CA GLN A 100 -7.46 12.34 17.20
C GLN A 100 -6.25 12.07 16.29
N MET A 101 -5.60 13.11 15.76
CA MET A 101 -4.42 12.94 14.92
C MET A 101 -3.24 12.34 15.70
N VAL A 102 -3.03 12.73 16.96
CA VAL A 102 -1.95 12.22 17.82
C VAL A 102 -2.24 10.79 18.30
N MET A 103 -3.47 10.52 18.74
CA MET A 103 -3.88 9.22 19.29
C MET A 103 -4.14 8.16 18.20
N LEU A 104 -4.77 8.53 17.07
CA LEU A 104 -5.18 7.60 16.01
C LEU A 104 -4.27 7.65 14.79
N GLY A 105 -3.70 8.82 14.47
CA GLY A 105 -2.97 9.05 13.22
C GLY A 105 -1.44 9.02 13.34
N GLY A 106 -0.89 8.99 14.55
CA GLY A 106 0.52 9.24 14.80
C GLY A 106 1.35 8.00 15.10
N GLY A 107 2.58 7.96 14.58
CA GLY A 107 3.63 7.06 15.08
C GLY A 107 4.08 7.36 16.52
N LEU A 108 3.56 8.44 17.13
CA LEU A 108 3.90 8.89 18.49
C LEU A 108 3.45 7.89 19.55
N MET A 109 2.18 7.47 19.57
CA MET A 109 1.71 6.49 20.55
C MET A 109 2.41 5.13 20.38
N LYS A 110 2.65 4.71 19.12
CA LYS A 110 3.43 3.50 18.84
C LYS A 110 4.87 3.62 19.36
N ARG A 111 5.50 4.78 19.21
CA ARG A 111 6.86 5.03 19.67
C ARG A 111 6.94 5.15 21.19
N LEU A 112 5.92 5.72 21.81
CA LEU A 112 5.76 5.78 23.25
C LEU A 112 5.64 4.39 23.85
N ALA A 113 4.77 3.54 23.30
CA ALA A 113 4.65 2.14 23.74
C ALA A 113 5.99 1.39 23.63
N GLN A 114 6.73 1.59 22.53
CA GLN A 114 8.08 1.02 22.38
C GLN A 114 9.09 1.52 23.42
N LEU A 115 8.96 2.78 23.85
CA LEU A 115 9.85 3.37 24.86
C LEU A 115 9.47 2.92 26.27
N ILE A 116 8.18 2.81 26.57
CA ILE A 116 7.66 2.22 27.81
C ILE A 116 8.18 0.79 27.95
N ASN A 117 8.06 -0.05 26.93
CA ASN A 117 8.57 -1.43 27.00
C ASN A 117 10.09 -1.54 27.14
N ARG A 118 10.88 -0.49 26.82
CA ARG A 118 12.35 -0.54 26.84
C ARG A 118 12.97 0.14 28.05
N GLU A 119 12.48 1.31 28.40
CA GLU A 119 13.06 2.22 29.40
C GLU A 119 12.13 2.40 30.60
N GLY A 120 11.08 1.60 30.65
CA GLY A 120 9.96 1.88 31.50
C GLY A 120 10.19 1.73 33.00
N GLY A 121 10.98 0.74 33.39
CA GLY A 121 11.38 0.56 34.79
C GLY A 121 12.37 1.62 35.30
N GLN A 122 12.88 2.50 34.44
CA GLN A 122 13.89 3.50 34.78
C GLN A 122 13.40 4.94 34.68
N LYS A 123 12.33 5.19 33.92
CA LYS A 123 11.89 6.55 33.55
C LYS A 123 10.38 6.71 33.70
N GLY A 124 9.99 7.90 34.17
CA GLY A 124 8.58 8.25 34.31
C GLY A 124 7.89 8.42 32.96
N TYR A 125 6.57 8.21 32.95
CA TYR A 125 5.71 8.35 31.76
C TYR A 125 5.96 9.65 30.98
N TRP A 126 6.05 10.79 31.67
CA TRP A 126 6.26 12.09 31.04
C TRP A 126 7.61 12.23 30.34
N GLU A 127 8.67 11.64 30.90
CA GLU A 127 9.99 11.65 30.27
C GLU A 127 9.97 10.83 28.97
N LEU A 128 9.32 9.66 29.00
CA LEU A 128 9.14 8.80 27.83
C LEU A 128 8.25 9.46 26.78
N PHE A 129 7.22 10.20 27.19
CA PHE A 129 6.33 10.96 26.32
C PHE A 129 7.08 12.07 25.56
N VAL A 130 7.85 12.89 26.28
CA VAL A 130 8.67 13.96 25.67
C VAL A 130 9.69 13.35 24.70
N LYS A 131 10.32 12.23 25.06
CA LYS A 131 11.25 11.51 24.20
C LYS A 131 10.57 10.96 22.93
N ALA A 132 9.36 10.41 23.05
CA ALA A 132 8.57 9.94 21.91
C ALA A 132 8.22 11.09 20.96
N GLN A 133 7.79 12.23 21.50
CA GLN A 133 7.47 13.43 20.74
C GLN A 133 8.69 13.97 19.98
N ALA A 134 9.83 14.13 20.65
CA ALA A 134 11.06 14.60 20.01
C ALA A 134 11.50 13.67 18.86
N SER A 135 11.40 12.36 19.05
CA SER A 135 11.78 11.37 18.03
C SER A 135 10.85 11.34 16.81
N THR A 136 9.60 11.78 16.96
CA THR A 136 8.60 11.77 15.88
C THR A 136 8.54 13.08 15.10
N GLN A 137 8.88 14.21 15.74
CA GLN A 137 8.92 15.53 15.11
C GLN A 137 9.96 15.66 13.97
N GLY A 138 11.03 14.86 13.97
CA GLY A 138 12.10 14.94 12.97
C GLY A 138 11.83 14.22 11.64
N LYS A 139 10.86 13.30 11.58
CA LYS A 139 10.74 12.36 10.44
C LYS A 139 10.25 13.01 9.13
N TYR A 140 9.61 14.17 9.22
CA TYR A 140 9.06 14.90 8.06
C TYR A 140 9.85 16.15 7.68
N LYS A 141 10.92 16.50 8.42
CA LYS A 141 11.71 17.71 8.17
C LYS A 141 12.61 17.66 6.92
N GLY A 142 12.69 16.51 6.24
CA GLY A 142 13.58 16.28 5.09
C GLY A 142 12.91 16.00 3.74
N LYS A 143 11.57 16.06 3.63
CA LYS A 143 10.87 15.96 2.34
C LYS A 143 10.53 17.36 1.84
N GLY A 144 11.54 18.12 1.44
CA GLY A 144 11.41 19.40 0.78
C GLY A 144 12.40 19.50 -0.37
N ARG A 145 11.83 19.47 -1.60
CA ARG A 145 12.41 19.67 -2.94
C ARG A 145 13.57 18.77 -3.35
#